data_AF-A0A0D6KCC2-F1
#
_entry.id   AF-A0A0D6KCC2-F1
#
_cell.length_a   1.000
_cell.length_b   1.000
_cell.length_c   1.000
_cell.angle_alpha   90.00
_cell.angle_beta   90.00
_cell.angle_gamma   90.00
#
_symmetry.space_group_name_H-M   'P 1'
#
loop_
_entity.id
_entity.type
_entity.pdbx_description
1 polymer ?
#
loop_
_entity_poly.entity_id
_entity_poly.type
_entity_poly.pdbx_seq_one_letter_code
_entity_poly.pdbx_strand_id
1 'polypeptide(L)' 'MGKVTLSIYMEEEDKEALQQLADAEERSLSQMAVLILKRAIRQAQADGTISPPGKGK' A
#
# COMPACT_ATOMS: atom_id res chain seq x y z
N MET A 1 -13.85 -9.22 -7.24
CA MET A 1 -12.73 -8.31 -6.90
C MET A 1 -12.78 -7.14 -7.88
N GLY A 2 -12.99 -5.91 -7.40
CA GLY A 2 -13.07 -4.73 -8.27
C GLY A 2 -11.68 -4.15 -8.55
N LYS A 3 -11.43 -3.70 -9.78
CA LYS A 3 -10.24 -2.90 -10.11
C LYS A 3 -10.49 -1.47 -9.64
N VAL A 4 -9.65 -0.97 -8.74
CA VAL A 4 -9.65 0.43 -8.30
C VAL A 4 -8.37 1.08 -8.81
N THR A 5 -8.49 2.25 -9.43
CA THR A 5 -7.35 3.06 -9.87
C THR A 5 -7.15 4.20 -8.88
N LEU A 6 -5.91 4.40 -8.44
CA LEU A 6 -5.51 5.46 -7.53
C LEU A 6 -4.31 6.18 -8.14
N SER A 7 -4.25 7.50 -7.98
CA SER A 7 -3.05 8.30 -8.27
C SER A 7 -2.38 8.66 -6.94
N ILE A 8 -1.06 8.49 -6.87
CA ILE A 8 -0.27 8.77 -5.67
C ILE A 8 0.67 9.93 -6.00
N TYR A 9 0.67 10.94 -5.13
CA TYR A 9 1.66 12.02 -5.14
C TYR A 9 2.65 11.76 -4.02
N MET A 10 3.93 11.79 -4.35
CA MET A 10 5.05 11.60 -3.42
C MET A 10 6.27 12.31 -3.98
N GLU A 11 7.23 12.59 -3.10
CA GLU A 11 8.51 13.18 -3.49
C GLU A 11 9.30 12.21 -4.40
N GLU A 12 10.20 12.76 -5.20
CA GLU A 12 10.99 11.97 -6.14
C GLU A 12 11.90 10.97 -5.41
N GLU A 13 12.49 11.38 -4.28
CA GLU A 13 13.31 10.51 -3.42
C GLU A 13 12.53 9.30 -2.88
N ASP A 14 11.28 9.49 -2.46
CA ASP A 14 10.42 8.40 -1.97
C ASP A 14 10.06 7.42 -3.09
N LYS A 15 9.82 7.95 -4.30
CA LYS A 15 9.56 7.13 -5.48
C LYS A 15 10.77 6.28 -5.85
N GLU A 16 11.98 6.85 -5.78
CA GLU A 16 13.22 6.12 -6.04
C GLU A 16 13.44 5.02 -5.00
N ALA A 17 13.25 5.31 -3.71
CA ALA A 17 13.34 4.31 -2.65
C ALA A 17 12.34 3.17 -2.85
N LEU A 18 11.09 3.50 -3.24
CA LEU A 18 10.06 2.51 -3.55
C LEU A 18 10.44 1.64 -4.77
N GLN A 19 11.08 2.23 -5.79
CA GLN A 19 11.55 1.50 -6.96
C GLN A 19 12.66 0.52 -6.60
N GLN A 20 13.67 0.95 -5.83
CA GLN A 20 14.76 0.08 -5.37
C GLN A 20 14.23 -1.10 -4.56
N LEU A 21 13.24 -0.86 -3.70
CA LEU A 21 12.59 -1.92 -2.93
C LEU A 21 11.83 -2.90 -3.82
N ALA A 22 11.13 -2.40 -4.85
CA ALA A 22 10.44 -3.24 -5.81
C ALA A 22 11.42 -4.12 -6.60
N ASP A 23 12.54 -3.56 -7.05
CA ASP A 23 13.57 -4.26 -7.80
C ASP A 23 14.24 -5.35 -6.95
N ALA A 24 14.55 -5.05 -5.69
CA ALA A 24 15.14 -6.01 -4.75
C ALA A 24 14.23 -7.23 -4.46
N GLU A 25 12.91 -7.06 -4.59
CA GLU A 25 11.94 -8.14 -4.44
C GLU A 25 11.47 -8.75 -5.78
N GLU A 26 12.06 -8.35 -6.91
CA GLU A 26 11.66 -8.77 -8.26
C GLU A 26 10.17 -8.48 -8.57
N ARG A 27 9.67 -7.31 -8.14
CA ARG A 27 8.27 -6.89 -8.27
C ARG A 27 8.15 -5.60 -9.08
N SER A 28 6.96 -5.34 -9.61
CA SER A 28 6.66 -4.02 -10.17
C SER A 28 6.45 -2.97 -9.05
N LEU A 29 6.70 -1.70 -9.37
CA LEU A 29 6.45 -0.57 -8.46
C LEU A 29 5.00 -0.56 -7.93
N SER A 30 4.03 -0.80 -8.81
CA SER A 30 2.60 -0.83 -8.43
C SER A 30 2.26 -2.00 -7.51
N GLN A 31 2.87 -3.16 -7.71
CA GLN A 31 2.72 -4.31 -6.81
C GLN A 31 3.31 -4.01 -5.44
N MET A 32 4.50 -3.39 -5.40
CA MET A 32 5.15 -3.00 -4.15
C MET A 32 4.32 -1.98 -3.38
N ALA A 33 3.83 -0.93 -4.05
CA ALA A 33 2.94 0.07 -3.45
C ALA A 33 1.70 -0.57 -2.81
N VAL A 34 1.06 -1.52 -3.51
CA VAL A 34 -0.10 -2.25 -2.99
C VAL A 34 0.25 -3.10 -1.76
N LEU A 35 1.43 -3.72 -1.73
CA LEU A 35 1.87 -4.51 -0.58
C LEU A 35 2.08 -3.64 0.66
N ILE A 36 2.75 -2.51 0.51
CA ILE A 36 2.98 -1.55 1.58
C ILE A 36 1.65 -1.00 2.08
N LEU A 37 0.77 -0.58 1.17
CA LEU A 37 -0.57 -0.08 1.53
C LEU A 37 -1.37 -1.14 2.31
N LYS A 38 -1.33 -2.41 1.90
CA LYS A 38 -1.99 -3.52 2.62
C LYS A 38 -1.41 -3.74 4.00
N ARG A 39 -0.08 -3.64 4.17
CA ARG A 39 0.58 -3.77 5.47
C ARG A 39 0.13 -2.64 6.41
N ALA A 40 0.15 -1.40 5.94
CA ALA A 40 -0.30 -0.24 6.70
C ALA A 40 -1.78 -0.34 7.11
N ILE A 41 -2.67 -0.75 6.19
CA ILE A 41 -4.09 -0.96 6.49
C ILE A 41 -4.28 -2.02 7.58
N ARG A 42 -3.59 -3.16 7.49
CA ARG A 42 -3.68 -4.23 8.50
C ARG A 42 -3.19 -3.77 9.86
N GLN A 43 -2.11 -2.99 9.90
CA GLN A 43 -1.60 -2.42 11.14
C GLN A 43 -2.61 -1.44 11.75
N ALA A 44 -3.14 -0.51 10.95
CA ALA A 44 -4.17 0.43 11.42
C ALA A 44 -5.45 -0.28 11.91
N GLN A 45 -5.79 -1.44 11.35
CA GLN A 45 -6.88 -2.29 11.85
C GLN A 45 -6.54 -2.95 13.19
N ALA A 46 -5.32 -3.47 13.34
CA ALA A 46 -4.84 -4.08 14.58
C ALA A 46 -4.78 -3.05 15.72
N ASP A 47 -4.35 -1.83 15.40
CA ASP A 47 -4.27 -0.70 16.34
C ASP A 47 -5.64 -0.06 16.62
N GLY A 48 -6.71 -0.52 15.96
CA GLY A 48 -8.06 0.00 16.12
C GLY A 48 -8.30 1.39 15.53
N THR A 49 -7.34 1.93 14.75
CA THR A 49 -7.47 3.24 14.09
C THR A 49 -8.50 3.22 12.98
N ILE A 50 -8.64 2.11 12.27
CA ILE A 50 -9.69 1.90 11.26
C ILE A 50 -10.42 0.58 11.49
N SER A 51 -11.72 0.55 11.21
CA SER A 51 -12.51 -0.68 11.31
C SER A 51 -12.13 -1.67 10.20
N PRO A 52 -12.11 -2.99 10.49
CA PRO A 52 -11.98 -3.99 9.45
C PRO A 52 -13.18 -3.93 8.49
N PRO A 53 -12.97 -4.18 7.19
CA PRO A 53 -14.05 -4.18 6.21
C PRO A 53 -15.12 -5.19 6.64
N GLY A 54 -16.37 -4.73 6.78
CA GLY A 54 -17.52 -5.57 7.16
C GLY A 54 -17.96 -5.50 8.62
N LYS A 55 -17.44 -4.58 9.45
CA LYS A 55 -18.05 -4.23 10.76
C LYS A 55 -18.71 -2.84 10.76
N GLY A 56 -19.41 -2.50 9.69
CA GLY A 56 -20.51 -1.53 9.76
C GLY A 56 -21.77 -2.29 10.11
N LYS A 57 -22.44 -1.90 11.20
CA LYS A 57 -23.80 -2.35 11.53
C LYS A 57 -24.77 -2.06 10.40
#